data_AF-H3GCD7-F1
#
_entry.id   AF-H3GCD7-F1
#
_cell.length_a   1.000
_cell.length_b   1.000
_cell.length_c   1.000
_cell.angle_alpha   90.00
_cell.angle_beta   90.00
_cell.angle_gamma   90.00
#
_symmetry.space_group_name_H-M   'P 1'
#
loop_
_entity.id
_entity.type
_entity.pdbx_description
1 polymer ?
#
loop_
_entity_poly.entity_id
_entity_poly.type
_entity_poly.pdbx_seq_one_letter_code
_entity_poly.pdbx_strand_id
1 'polypeptide(L)'
;MTPPESKYDKTQKQTILHINASLTHNSVTDRVAAKMIDHLTHHYHRHICNSGEPVAEEEKPEDVLNVEECDVWGSKMPKFDREAMTRVWKARHGSEDETDLETFRPIKKLAEQLLRADFLIITSPVWNFSVPYALKQYIDCVVQAGLTFRDKDEEGPSRPFFRGRPLIVISSSGGMAPPAHEDYVFPFLSRIFAMCGFDDAHRVAIEGLAMHDKEECFQNAVHEANSIADKVVQNHKLWLDVSCG
;
A
#
# COMPACT_ATOMS: atom_id res chain seq x y z
N MET A 1 -0.36 21.69 0.36
CA MET A 1 -1.39 20.93 -0.37
C MET A 1 -2.61 20.91 0.52
N THR A 2 -3.71 21.49 0.08
CA THR A 2 -5.00 21.33 0.76
C THR A 2 -5.33 19.82 0.77
N PRO A 3 -5.82 19.25 1.88
CA PRO A 3 -6.30 17.87 1.86
C PRO A 3 -7.32 17.73 0.74
N PRO A 4 -7.33 16.63 -0.03
CA PRO A 4 -8.41 16.43 -0.99
C PRO A 4 -9.74 16.48 -0.23
N GLU A 5 -10.70 17.22 -0.77
CA GLU A 5 -12.06 17.30 -0.24
C GLU A 5 -12.62 15.89 -0.04
N SER A 6 -13.48 15.74 0.98
CA SER A 6 -14.16 14.49 1.35
C SER A 6 -14.55 13.66 0.12
N LYS A 7 -13.77 12.60 -0.14
CA LYS A 7 -13.81 11.75 -1.35
C LYS A 7 -14.97 10.76 -1.39
N TYR A 8 -16.05 11.05 -0.68
CA TYR A 8 -17.13 10.10 -0.50
C TYR A 8 -18.20 10.29 -1.59
N ASP A 9 -17.76 10.10 -2.84
CA ASP A 9 -18.61 9.90 -4.01
C ASP A 9 -18.77 8.39 -4.24
N LYS A 10 -19.99 7.88 -4.03
CA LYS A 10 -20.34 6.47 -4.22
C LYS A 10 -20.16 5.98 -5.66
N THR A 11 -19.95 6.87 -6.63
CA THR A 11 -19.70 6.52 -8.03
C THR A 11 -18.22 6.23 -8.33
N GLN A 12 -17.31 6.49 -7.38
CA GLN A 12 -15.88 6.32 -7.60
C GLN A 12 -15.38 4.94 -7.14
N LYS A 13 -14.79 4.18 -8.07
CA LYS A 13 -14.17 2.87 -7.79
C LYS A 13 -13.10 3.01 -6.71
N GLN A 14 -13.09 2.06 -5.76
CA GLN A 14 -12.04 2.01 -4.76
C GLN A 14 -10.70 1.63 -5.39
N THR A 15 -9.62 2.16 -4.82
CA THR A 15 -8.27 1.99 -5.35
C THR A 15 -7.42 1.09 -4.44
N ILE A 16 -6.92 -0.01 -4.99
CA ILE A 16 -5.82 -0.78 -4.43
C ILE A 16 -4.52 -0.20 -4.98
N LEU A 17 -3.59 0.17 -4.10
CA LEU A 17 -2.20 0.42 -4.48
C LEU A 17 -1.35 -0.79 -4.08
N HIS A 18 -0.70 -1.41 -5.05
CA HIS A 18 0.30 -2.44 -4.82
C HIS A 18 1.70 -1.83 -4.97
N ILE A 19 2.45 -1.78 -3.87
CA ILE A 19 3.87 -1.40 -3.86
C ILE A 19 4.69 -2.68 -3.93
N ASN A 20 5.36 -2.89 -5.05
CA ASN A 20 6.17 -4.06 -5.29
C ASN A 20 7.64 -3.79 -5.04
N ALA A 21 8.18 -4.39 -3.96
CA ALA A 21 9.61 -4.35 -3.62
C ALA A 21 10.37 -5.62 -4.01
N SER A 22 9.72 -6.55 -4.71
CA SER A 22 10.36 -7.72 -5.26
C SER A 22 11.26 -7.35 -6.45
N LEU A 23 12.34 -8.09 -6.65
CA LEU A 23 13.25 -7.86 -7.79
C LEU A 23 12.61 -8.17 -9.16
N THR A 24 11.56 -9.00 -9.19
CA THR A 24 10.92 -9.44 -10.43
C THR A 24 9.41 -9.39 -10.30
N HIS A 25 8.73 -9.09 -11.41
CA HIS A 25 7.26 -9.13 -11.57
C HIS A 25 6.71 -10.57 -11.69
N ASN A 26 7.39 -11.53 -11.06
CA ASN A 26 6.96 -12.92 -10.95
C ASN A 26 7.57 -13.57 -9.70
N SER A 27 7.93 -12.76 -8.70
CA SER A 27 8.39 -13.26 -7.42
C SER A 27 7.25 -14.01 -6.72
N VAL A 28 7.58 -14.82 -5.70
CA VAL A 28 6.55 -15.52 -4.94
C VAL A 28 5.60 -14.55 -4.22
N THR A 29 6.11 -13.43 -3.69
CA THR A 29 5.30 -12.39 -3.04
C THR A 29 4.39 -11.69 -4.05
N ASP A 30 4.89 -11.37 -5.23
CA ASP A 30 4.14 -10.73 -6.32
C ASP A 30 3.02 -11.64 -6.84
N ARG A 31 3.30 -12.94 -7.04
CA ARG A 31 2.30 -13.93 -7.42
C ARG A 31 1.20 -14.08 -6.36
N VAL A 32 1.54 -14.05 -5.06
CA VAL A 32 0.53 -14.10 -3.98
C VAL A 32 -0.31 -12.83 -3.97
N ALA A 33 0.30 -11.64 -4.14
CA ALA A 33 -0.43 -10.38 -4.26
C ALA A 33 -1.40 -10.40 -5.43
N ALA A 34 -0.97 -10.86 -6.61
CA ALA A 34 -1.84 -10.98 -7.78
C ALA A 34 -3.05 -11.89 -7.51
N LYS A 35 -2.86 -13.03 -6.82
CA LYS A 35 -3.96 -13.92 -6.43
C LYS A 35 -4.90 -13.28 -5.41
N MET A 36 -4.36 -12.52 -4.46
CA MET A 36 -5.17 -11.80 -3.48
C MET A 36 -5.99 -10.67 -4.12
N ILE A 37 -5.39 -9.90 -5.03
CA ILE A 37 -6.08 -8.83 -5.77
C ILE A 37 -7.19 -9.42 -6.64
N ASP A 38 -6.92 -10.53 -7.33
CA ASP A 38 -7.93 -11.27 -8.10
C ASP A 38 -9.09 -11.73 -7.22
N HIS A 39 -8.78 -12.29 -6.04
CA HIS A 39 -9.80 -12.72 -5.07
C HIS A 39 -10.62 -11.56 -4.52
N LEU A 40 -9.99 -10.44 -4.16
CA LEU A 40 -10.66 -9.20 -3.73
C LEU A 40 -11.61 -8.71 -4.82
N THR A 41 -11.13 -8.55 -6.04
CA THR A 41 -11.89 -8.10 -7.21
C THR A 41 -13.16 -8.95 -7.41
N HIS A 42 -13.04 -10.28 -7.37
CA HIS A 42 -14.19 -11.18 -7.49
C HIS A 42 -15.13 -11.15 -6.28
N HIS A 43 -14.62 -10.93 -5.07
CA HIS A 43 -15.45 -10.83 -3.88
C HIS A 43 -16.29 -9.54 -3.91
N TYR A 44 -15.67 -8.41 -4.26
CA TYR A 44 -16.35 -7.13 -4.45
C TYR A 44 -17.42 -7.17 -5.54
N HIS A 45 -17.09 -7.73 -6.70
CA HIS A 45 -18.04 -7.88 -7.80
C HIS A 45 -19.29 -8.64 -7.35
N ARG A 46 -19.11 -9.78 -6.66
CA ARG A 46 -20.23 -10.54 -6.09
C ARG A 46 -21.05 -9.74 -5.07
N HIS A 47 -20.42 -8.93 -4.23
CA HIS A 47 -21.14 -8.07 -3.28
C HIS A 47 -21.98 -7.00 -3.98
N ILE A 48 -21.43 -6.33 -5.00
CA ILE A 48 -22.14 -5.33 -5.82
C ILE A 48 -23.32 -5.99 -6.55
N CYS A 49 -23.13 -7.16 -7.16
CA CYS A 49 -24.23 -7.88 -7.83
C CYS A 49 -25.33 -8.32 -6.85
N ASN A 50 -25.00 -8.64 -5.60
CA ASN A 50 -25.95 -9.11 -4.60
C ASN A 50 -26.61 -7.98 -3.79
N SER A 51 -26.08 -6.75 -3.81
CA SER A 51 -26.61 -5.62 -3.04
C SER A 51 -27.88 -5.01 -3.64
N GLY A 52 -28.25 -5.39 -4.88
CA GLY A 52 -29.45 -4.91 -5.56
C GLY A 52 -29.37 -3.47 -6.07
N GLU A 53 -28.19 -2.84 -6.00
CA GLU A 53 -27.94 -1.56 -6.66
C GLU A 53 -27.99 -1.73 -8.18
N PRO A 54 -28.46 -0.73 -8.94
CA PRO A 54 -28.49 -0.80 -10.40
C PRO A 54 -27.05 -0.86 -10.94
N VAL A 55 -26.54 -2.07 -11.12
CA VAL A 55 -25.27 -2.32 -11.79
C VAL A 55 -25.46 -1.89 -13.25
N ALA A 56 -24.61 -0.98 -13.72
CA ALA A 56 -24.57 -0.64 -15.15
C ALA A 56 -24.38 -1.94 -15.94
N GLU A 57 -25.14 -2.12 -17.02
CA GLU A 57 -25.18 -3.37 -17.80
C GLU A 57 -23.75 -3.90 -18.04
N GLU A 58 -23.46 -5.08 -17.48
CA GLU A 58 -22.22 -5.86 -17.67
C GLU A 58 -20.91 -5.31 -17.09
N GLU A 59 -20.87 -4.79 -15.85
CA GLU A 59 -19.57 -4.62 -15.17
C GLU A 59 -18.87 -5.98 -14.98
N LYS A 60 -17.67 -6.12 -15.54
CA LYS A 60 -16.84 -7.30 -15.33
C LYS A 60 -16.15 -7.20 -13.98
N PRO A 61 -15.68 -8.32 -13.38
CA PRO A 61 -14.97 -8.27 -12.11
C PRO A 61 -13.84 -7.24 -12.11
N GLU A 62 -13.01 -7.21 -13.16
CA GLU A 62 -11.90 -6.27 -13.32
C GLU A 62 -12.32 -4.78 -13.32
N ASP A 63 -13.61 -4.49 -13.51
CA ASP A 63 -14.13 -3.14 -13.52
C ASP A 63 -14.52 -2.64 -12.12
N VAL A 64 -14.55 -3.45 -11.07
CA VAL A 64 -15.08 -2.99 -9.76
C VAL A 64 -14.05 -2.29 -8.86
N LEU A 65 -12.76 -2.48 -9.14
CA LEU A 65 -11.65 -1.87 -8.41
C LEU A 65 -10.65 -1.24 -9.37
N ASN A 66 -10.06 -0.12 -8.95
CA ASN A 66 -8.87 0.43 -9.61
C ASN A 66 -7.63 -0.19 -8.97
N VAL A 67 -6.78 -0.86 -9.75
CA VAL A 67 -5.51 -1.42 -9.27
C VAL A 67 -4.36 -0.59 -9.83
N GLU A 68 -3.67 0.11 -8.94
CA GLU A 68 -2.46 0.87 -9.27
C GLU A 68 -1.21 0.11 -8.80
N GLU A 69 -0.18 0.10 -9.63
CA GLU A 69 1.09 -0.57 -9.35
C GLU A 69 2.21 0.47 -9.12
N CYS A 70 3.06 0.19 -8.14
CA CYS A 70 4.27 0.95 -7.83
C CYS A 70 5.46 0.00 -7.70
N ASP A 71 6.18 -0.20 -8.81
CA ASP A 71 7.46 -0.90 -8.81
C ASP A 71 8.56 0.00 -8.23
N VAL A 72 9.12 -0.38 -7.08
CA VAL A 72 10.13 0.44 -6.40
C VAL A 72 11.50 0.40 -7.07
N TRP A 73 11.72 -0.56 -7.96
CA TRP A 73 12.93 -0.71 -8.77
C TRP A 73 12.82 -0.04 -10.13
N GLY A 74 11.61 0.41 -10.49
CA GLY A 74 11.32 1.00 -11.78
C GLY A 74 12.06 2.32 -12.03
N SER A 75 12.27 2.65 -13.30
CA SER A 75 12.96 3.87 -13.74
C SER A 75 12.28 5.19 -13.31
N LYS A 76 11.04 5.11 -12.81
CA LYS A 76 10.28 6.24 -12.28
C LYS A 76 10.62 6.58 -10.83
N MET A 77 11.40 5.75 -10.13
CA MET A 77 11.78 6.01 -8.75
C MET A 77 12.67 7.26 -8.65
N PRO A 78 12.35 8.26 -7.80
CA PRO A 78 13.13 9.48 -7.70
C PRO A 78 14.54 9.20 -7.18
N LYS A 79 15.54 9.92 -7.71
CA LYS A 79 16.91 9.86 -7.22
C LYS A 79 16.94 10.26 -5.74
N PHE A 80 17.61 9.46 -4.91
CA PHE A 80 17.76 9.72 -3.48
C PHE A 80 19.22 9.90 -3.11
N ASP A 81 19.75 11.09 -3.36
CA ASP A 81 21.09 11.50 -2.94
C ASP A 81 21.07 12.91 -2.32
N ARG A 82 22.24 13.36 -1.85
CA ARG A 82 22.38 14.67 -1.19
C ARG A 82 21.85 15.81 -2.05
N GLU A 83 22.18 15.81 -3.35
CA GLU A 83 21.80 16.90 -4.25
C GLU A 83 20.29 16.92 -4.45
N ALA A 84 19.70 15.78 -4.83
CA ALA A 84 18.27 15.64 -5.05
C ALA A 84 17.48 15.99 -3.79
N MET A 85 17.89 15.49 -2.62
CA MET A 85 17.18 15.75 -1.36
C MET A 85 17.36 17.20 -0.88
N THR A 86 18.47 17.86 -1.20
CA THR A 86 18.63 19.30 -0.94
C THR A 86 17.63 20.11 -1.78
N ARG A 87 17.47 19.76 -3.05
CA ARG A 87 16.49 20.41 -3.95
C ARG A 87 15.06 20.17 -3.50
N VAL A 88 14.71 18.94 -3.13
CA VAL A 88 13.39 18.60 -2.55
C VAL A 88 13.14 19.39 -1.28
N TRP A 89 14.13 19.49 -0.39
CA TRP A 89 14.02 20.30 0.83
C TRP A 89 13.75 21.77 0.49
N LYS A 90 14.49 22.38 -0.45
CA LYS A 90 14.24 23.76 -0.89
C LYS A 90 12.84 23.96 -1.48
N ALA A 91 12.42 23.07 -2.40
CA ALA A 91 11.08 23.10 -2.99
C ALA A 91 9.97 23.05 -1.95
N ARG A 92 10.15 22.24 -0.90
CA ARG A 92 9.20 22.12 0.21
C ARG A 92 9.14 23.36 1.10
N HIS A 93 10.17 24.18 1.11
CA HIS A 93 10.27 25.41 1.90
C HIS A 93 10.10 26.68 1.04
N GLY A 94 9.39 26.56 -0.08
CA GLY A 94 8.96 27.72 -0.88
C GLY A 94 9.95 28.18 -1.95
N SER A 95 10.93 27.35 -2.33
CA SER A 95 11.74 27.65 -3.53
C SER A 95 10.86 27.68 -4.77
N GLU A 96 10.99 28.75 -5.56
CA GLU A 96 10.36 28.93 -6.87
C GLU A 96 11.27 28.50 -8.03
N ASP A 97 12.47 27.97 -7.73
CA ASP A 97 13.39 27.46 -8.76
C ASP A 97 12.81 26.22 -9.44
N GLU A 98 12.72 26.26 -10.77
CA GLU A 98 12.10 25.17 -11.54
C GLU A 98 12.85 23.85 -11.36
N THR A 99 14.18 23.87 -11.17
CA THR A 99 14.95 22.64 -10.97
C THR A 99 14.62 21.98 -9.63
N ASP A 100 14.43 22.78 -8.58
CA ASP A 100 13.97 22.30 -7.27
C ASP A 100 12.58 21.68 -7.38
N LEU A 101 11.65 22.38 -8.07
CA LEU A 101 10.27 21.93 -8.27
C LEU A 101 10.17 20.67 -9.14
N GLU A 102 10.91 20.61 -10.25
CA GLU A 102 11.03 19.45 -11.13
C GLU A 102 11.53 18.23 -10.36
N THR A 103 12.55 18.39 -9.52
CA THR A 103 13.10 17.31 -8.70
C THR A 103 12.06 16.77 -7.71
N PHE A 104 11.20 17.64 -7.16
CA PHE A 104 10.17 17.24 -6.20
C PHE A 104 8.91 16.66 -6.86
N ARG A 105 8.61 16.99 -8.13
CA ARG A 105 7.35 16.60 -8.79
C ARG A 105 7.10 15.08 -8.83
N PRO A 106 8.10 14.23 -9.15
CA PRO A 106 7.92 12.77 -9.09
C PRO A 106 7.55 12.27 -7.69
N ILE A 107 8.15 12.82 -6.63
CA ILE A 107 7.82 12.47 -5.25
C ILE A 107 6.39 12.86 -4.91
N LYS A 108 5.95 14.07 -5.30
CA LYS A 108 4.54 14.48 -5.12
C LYS A 108 3.57 13.51 -5.79
N LYS A 109 3.87 13.07 -7.02
CA LYS A 109 3.03 12.11 -7.74
C LYS A 109 2.91 10.77 -7.00
N LEU A 110 4.01 10.26 -6.44
CA LEU A 110 4.00 9.03 -5.62
C LEU A 110 3.23 9.22 -4.30
N ALA A 111 3.37 10.38 -3.66
CA ALA A 111 2.61 10.71 -2.47
C ALA A 111 1.10 10.83 -2.73
N GLU A 112 0.73 11.49 -3.83
CA GLU A 112 -0.67 11.54 -4.28
C GLU A 112 -1.19 10.14 -4.60
N GLN A 113 -0.38 9.28 -5.22
CA GLN A 113 -0.71 7.87 -5.45
C GLN A 113 -1.07 7.15 -4.15
N LEU A 114 -0.19 7.26 -3.14
CA LEU A 114 -0.39 6.66 -1.82
C LEU A 114 -1.65 7.20 -1.15
N LEU A 115 -1.90 8.51 -1.22
CA LEU A 115 -3.07 9.11 -0.59
C LEU A 115 -4.39 8.76 -1.29
N ARG A 116 -4.37 8.49 -2.60
CA ARG A 116 -5.55 8.05 -3.35
C ARG A 116 -5.98 6.63 -3.02
N ALA A 117 -5.06 5.78 -2.54
CA ALA A 117 -5.34 4.38 -2.28
C ALA A 117 -6.28 4.21 -1.06
N ASP A 118 -7.30 3.39 -1.23
CA ASP A 118 -8.18 2.94 -0.14
C ASP A 118 -7.61 1.70 0.54
N PHE A 119 -6.83 0.92 -0.21
CA PHE A 119 -6.22 -0.32 0.24
C PHE A 119 -4.75 -0.35 -0.19
N LEU A 120 -3.86 -0.76 0.71
CA LEU A 120 -2.43 -0.85 0.44
C LEU A 120 -1.95 -2.30 0.52
N ILE A 121 -1.35 -2.80 -0.56
CA ILE A 121 -0.61 -4.07 -0.57
C ILE A 121 0.87 -3.74 -0.73
N ILE A 122 1.72 -4.31 0.11
CA ILE A 122 3.18 -4.20 0.00
C ILE A 122 3.77 -5.59 -0.12
N THR A 123 4.45 -5.87 -1.22
CA THR A 123 5.23 -7.09 -1.38
C THR A 123 6.71 -6.81 -1.13
N SER A 124 7.36 -7.60 -0.29
CA SER A 124 8.79 -7.39 0.02
C SER A 124 9.50 -8.70 0.37
N PRO A 125 10.64 -9.04 -0.26
CA PRO A 125 11.52 -10.03 0.32
C PRO A 125 12.13 -9.50 1.62
N VAL A 126 12.51 -10.40 2.53
CA VAL A 126 13.26 -10.07 3.74
C VAL A 126 14.75 -10.18 3.42
N TRP A 127 15.45 -9.05 3.42
CA TRP A 127 16.90 -8.98 3.17
C TRP A 127 17.60 -8.43 4.41
N ASN A 128 18.53 -9.21 4.95
CA ASN A 128 19.27 -8.84 6.18
C ASN A 128 18.33 -8.40 7.30
N PHE A 129 17.27 -9.19 7.55
CA PHE A 129 16.23 -8.94 8.55
C PHE A 129 15.39 -7.68 8.34
N SER A 130 15.48 -7.03 7.17
CA SER A 130 14.76 -5.79 6.87
C SER A 130 14.18 -5.81 5.45
N VAL A 131 13.59 -4.68 5.04
CA VAL A 131 13.11 -4.44 3.68
C VAL A 131 14.27 -4.10 2.73
N PRO A 132 14.15 -4.33 1.41
CA PRO A 132 15.11 -3.86 0.43
C PRO A 132 15.29 -2.33 0.49
N TYR A 133 16.50 -1.86 0.19
CA TYR A 133 16.80 -0.43 0.25
C TYR A 133 15.88 0.40 -0.66
N ALA A 134 15.44 -0.14 -1.81
CA ALA A 134 14.57 0.57 -2.73
C ALA A 134 13.17 0.84 -2.13
N LEU A 135 12.63 -0.10 -1.33
CA LEU A 135 11.40 0.16 -0.57
C LEU A 135 11.63 1.22 0.51
N LYS A 136 12.78 1.17 1.20
CA LYS A 136 13.13 2.21 2.18
C LYS A 136 13.29 3.59 1.53
N GLN A 137 13.86 3.66 0.33
CA GLN A 137 13.97 4.88 -0.47
C GLN A 137 12.59 5.42 -0.87
N TYR A 138 11.67 4.57 -1.32
CA TYR A 138 10.28 4.96 -1.57
C TYR A 138 9.65 5.57 -0.31
N ILE A 139 9.80 4.90 0.84
CA ILE A 139 9.28 5.38 2.12
C ILE A 139 9.87 6.74 2.48
N ASP A 140 11.19 6.94 2.34
CA ASP A 140 11.85 8.20 2.68
C ASP A 140 11.45 9.36 1.74
N CYS A 141 11.17 9.06 0.47
CA CYS A 141 10.60 10.02 -0.47
C CYS A 141 9.17 10.41 -0.09
N VAL A 142 8.31 9.44 0.19
CA VAL A 142 6.86 9.63 0.21
C VAL A 142 6.31 9.95 1.59
N VAL A 143 6.86 9.35 2.64
CA VAL A 143 6.38 9.50 4.02
C VAL A 143 7.00 10.74 4.66
N GLN A 144 6.38 11.90 4.40
CA GLN A 144 6.83 13.19 4.88
C GLN A 144 5.69 14.03 5.44
N ALA A 145 5.96 14.78 6.51
CA ALA A 145 5.00 15.65 7.17
C ALA A 145 4.47 16.72 6.19
N GLY A 146 3.19 17.03 6.24
CA GLY A 146 2.52 17.94 5.30
C GLY A 146 2.40 17.42 3.85
N LEU A 147 2.89 16.20 3.56
CA LEU A 147 2.77 15.56 2.25
C LEU A 147 1.84 14.35 2.29
N THR A 148 2.13 13.35 3.13
CA THR A 148 1.31 12.13 3.27
C THR A 148 0.72 11.95 4.67
N PHE A 149 1.08 12.82 5.61
CA PHE A 149 0.46 12.93 6.92
C PHE A 149 0.50 14.38 7.40
N ARG A 150 -0.33 14.73 8.38
CA ARG A 150 -0.36 16.07 8.98
C ARG A 150 0.88 16.29 9.84
N ASP A 151 1.51 17.43 9.67
CA ASP A 151 2.59 17.84 10.57
C ASP A 151 2.05 18.12 11.97
N LYS A 152 2.95 18.18 12.96
CA LYS A 152 2.62 18.66 14.29
C LYS A 152 2.13 20.11 14.20
N ASP A 153 1.01 20.39 14.82
CA ASP A 153 0.38 21.71 14.87
C ASP A 153 -0.20 21.97 16.28
N GLU A 154 -0.96 23.06 16.44
CA GLU A 154 -1.61 23.40 17.71
C GLU A 154 -2.61 22.34 18.18
N GLU A 155 -3.14 21.53 17.26
CA GLU A 155 -4.10 20.45 17.55
C GLU A 155 -3.42 19.18 18.09
N GLY A 156 -2.10 19.05 17.94
CA GLY A 156 -1.34 17.96 18.56
C GLY A 156 -0.16 17.43 17.75
N PRO A 157 0.34 16.22 18.07
CA PRO A 157 1.44 15.60 17.34
C PRO A 157 1.04 15.27 15.89
N SER A 158 2.04 14.94 15.06
CA SER A 158 1.83 14.46 13.71
C SER A 158 0.81 13.31 13.68
N ARG A 159 -0.14 13.38 12.74
CA ARG A 159 -1.28 12.46 12.65
C ARG A 159 -1.64 12.20 11.18
N PRO A 160 -2.25 11.06 10.85
CA PRO A 160 -2.59 10.78 9.45
C PRO A 160 -3.70 11.70 8.92
N PHE A 161 -3.77 11.86 7.59
CA PHE A 161 -4.89 12.57 6.96
C PHE A 161 -6.20 11.77 7.00
N PHE A 162 -6.09 10.45 6.92
CA PHE A 162 -7.18 9.47 6.91
C PHE A 162 -6.90 8.39 7.95
N ARG A 163 -7.88 7.58 8.32
CA ARG A 163 -7.69 6.44 9.23
C ARG A 163 -8.57 5.28 8.79
N GLY A 164 -8.30 4.10 9.34
CA GLY A 164 -9.06 2.89 9.12
C GLY A 164 -8.82 2.27 7.75
N ARG A 165 -7.70 2.53 7.06
CA ARG A 165 -7.44 1.87 5.77
C ARG A 165 -6.63 0.58 5.94
N PRO A 166 -6.94 -0.48 5.19
CA PRO A 166 -6.21 -1.73 5.27
C PRO A 166 -4.81 -1.64 4.66
N LEU A 167 -3.84 -2.25 5.34
CA LEU A 167 -2.48 -2.51 4.88
C LEU A 167 -2.22 -4.02 4.91
N ILE A 168 -1.82 -4.60 3.81
CA ILE A 168 -1.43 -6.01 3.74
C ILE A 168 0.05 -6.07 3.36
N VAL A 169 0.86 -6.64 4.26
CA VAL A 169 2.29 -6.86 4.02
C VAL A 169 2.51 -8.32 3.68
N ILE A 170 2.89 -8.60 2.44
CA ILE A 170 3.24 -9.92 1.95
C ILE A 170 4.76 -10.01 1.87
N SER A 171 5.36 -10.78 2.76
CA SER A 171 6.81 -10.88 2.86
C SER A 171 7.31 -12.30 2.58
N SER A 172 8.54 -12.43 2.06
CA SER A 172 9.15 -13.75 1.84
C SER A 172 10.56 -13.87 2.41
N SER A 173 10.87 -15.01 3.02
CA SER A 173 12.20 -15.32 3.56
C SER A 173 12.67 -16.74 3.19
N GLY A 174 13.98 -16.91 3.06
CA GLY A 174 14.58 -18.24 2.91
C GLY A 174 14.50 -19.07 4.19
N GLY A 175 14.68 -18.42 5.35
CA GLY A 175 14.49 -19.01 6.67
C GLY A 175 13.02 -18.99 7.12
N MET A 176 12.73 -19.64 8.24
CA MET A 176 11.44 -19.52 8.93
C MET A 176 11.24 -18.09 9.42
N ALA A 177 9.99 -17.69 9.67
CA ALA A 177 9.74 -16.40 10.28
C ALA A 177 10.43 -16.34 11.64
N PRO A 178 11.05 -15.20 11.96
CA PRO A 178 11.55 -14.98 13.28
C PRO A 178 10.37 -14.95 14.28
N PRO A 179 10.63 -15.24 15.56
CA PRO A 179 9.70 -14.88 16.63
C PRO A 179 9.26 -13.41 16.49
N ALA A 180 8.06 -13.06 16.94
CA ALA A 180 7.50 -11.72 16.74
C ALA A 180 8.40 -10.55 17.23
N HIS A 181 9.25 -10.79 18.24
CA HIS A 181 10.19 -9.79 18.76
C HIS A 181 11.45 -9.59 17.89
N GLU A 182 11.65 -10.45 16.89
CA GLU A 182 12.74 -10.43 15.91
C GLU A 182 12.23 -10.14 14.48
N ASP A 183 10.92 -9.95 14.29
CA ASP A 183 10.36 -9.45 13.04
C ASP A 183 10.50 -7.92 12.99
N TYR A 184 11.41 -7.43 12.14
CA TYR A 184 11.59 -5.99 11.93
C TYR A 184 10.88 -5.47 10.67
N VAL A 185 10.28 -6.35 9.86
CA VAL A 185 9.65 -5.95 8.60
C VAL A 185 8.21 -5.55 8.83
N PHE A 186 7.40 -6.44 9.39
CA PHE A 186 5.98 -6.17 9.57
C PHE A 186 5.71 -5.02 10.56
N PRO A 187 6.36 -4.96 11.75
CA PRO A 187 6.14 -3.83 12.66
C PRO A 187 6.61 -2.49 12.11
N PHE A 188 7.72 -2.46 11.37
CA PHE A 188 8.21 -1.24 10.73
C PHE A 188 7.22 -0.71 9.68
N LEU A 189 6.79 -1.57 8.74
CA LEU A 189 5.85 -1.20 7.69
C LEU A 189 4.49 -0.80 8.26
N SER A 190 3.97 -1.58 9.22
CA SER A 190 2.71 -1.26 9.90
C SER A 190 2.78 0.10 10.59
N ARG A 191 3.87 0.38 11.31
CA ARG A 191 4.04 1.64 12.03
C ARG A 191 4.12 2.84 11.09
N ILE A 192 4.93 2.74 10.03
CA ILE A 192 5.19 3.88 9.14
C ILE A 192 3.97 4.20 8.27
N PHE A 193 3.26 3.19 7.76
CA PHE A 193 2.08 3.40 6.92
C PHE A 193 0.81 3.71 7.72
N ALA A 194 0.74 3.34 9.01
CA ALA A 194 -0.28 3.86 9.91
C ALA A 194 -0.21 5.39 10.05
N MET A 195 0.99 6.00 9.95
CA MET A 195 1.11 7.46 9.89
C MET A 195 0.50 8.05 8.62
N CYS A 196 0.42 7.27 7.55
CA CYS A 196 -0.26 7.64 6.31
C CYS A 196 -1.74 7.23 6.31
N GLY A 197 -2.27 6.66 7.40
CA GLY A 197 -3.68 6.31 7.54
C GLY A 197 -4.03 4.87 7.18
N PHE A 198 -3.04 4.01 6.95
CA PHE A 198 -3.23 2.56 6.78
C PHE A 198 -2.94 1.83 8.11
N ASP A 199 -3.88 1.93 9.05
CA ASP A 199 -3.73 1.48 10.45
C ASP A 199 -4.46 0.16 10.76
N ASP A 200 -5.13 -0.47 9.79
CA ASP A 200 -5.55 -1.87 9.88
C ASP A 200 -4.57 -2.79 9.12
N ALA A 201 -3.51 -3.21 9.82
CA ALA A 201 -2.40 -3.92 9.20
C ALA A 201 -2.51 -5.44 9.37
N HIS A 202 -2.29 -6.17 8.27
CA HIS A 202 -2.29 -7.62 8.20
C HIS A 202 -0.98 -8.15 7.60
N ARG A 203 -0.55 -9.31 8.07
CA ARG A 203 0.70 -9.97 7.67
C ARG A 203 0.39 -11.24 6.90
N VAL A 204 1.09 -11.44 5.79
CA VAL A 204 1.22 -12.72 5.08
C VAL A 204 2.71 -13.03 4.99
N ALA A 205 3.15 -14.16 5.56
CA ALA A 205 4.55 -14.52 5.62
C ALA A 205 4.83 -15.81 4.82
N ILE A 206 5.65 -15.68 3.79
CA ILE A 206 6.09 -16.77 2.93
C ILE A 206 7.48 -17.21 3.39
N GLU A 207 7.50 -18.11 4.35
CA GLU A 207 8.69 -18.50 5.09
C GLU A 207 9.25 -19.85 4.63
N GLY A 208 10.53 -20.09 4.94
CA GLY A 208 11.16 -21.38 4.73
C GLY A 208 11.40 -21.76 3.27
N LEU A 209 11.47 -20.78 2.36
CA LEU A 209 11.65 -21.02 0.91
C LEU A 209 12.98 -21.70 0.55
N ALA A 210 13.94 -21.75 1.46
CA ALA A 210 15.18 -22.52 1.31
C ALA A 210 15.10 -23.94 1.91
N MET A 211 14.03 -24.26 2.65
CA MET A 211 13.88 -25.48 3.44
C MET A 211 12.68 -26.33 3.02
N HIS A 212 11.67 -25.73 2.39
CA HIS A 212 10.41 -26.37 2.05
C HIS A 212 10.12 -26.30 0.54
N ASP A 213 9.11 -27.06 0.10
CA ASP A 213 8.64 -27.00 -1.27
C ASP A 213 8.03 -25.62 -1.56
N LYS A 214 8.53 -24.98 -2.61
CA LYS A 214 8.16 -23.59 -2.93
C LYS A 214 6.71 -23.46 -3.39
N GLU A 215 6.16 -24.50 -4.02
CA GLU A 215 4.78 -24.49 -4.47
C GLU A 215 3.84 -24.69 -3.27
N GLU A 216 4.19 -25.56 -2.33
CA GLU A 216 3.45 -25.68 -1.06
C GLU A 216 3.46 -24.36 -0.27
N CYS A 217 4.62 -23.73 -0.09
CA CYS A 217 4.73 -22.41 0.55
C CYS A 217 3.85 -21.37 -0.16
N PHE A 218 3.84 -21.37 -1.50
CA PHE A 218 3.02 -20.47 -2.30
C PHE A 218 1.52 -20.71 -2.08
N GLN A 219 1.04 -21.95 -2.14
CA GLN A 219 -0.37 -22.28 -1.97
C GLN A 219 -0.87 -21.94 -0.56
N ASN A 220 -0.06 -22.22 0.47
CA ASN A 220 -0.38 -21.84 1.85
C ASN A 220 -0.51 -20.33 2.01
N ALA A 221 0.42 -19.56 1.41
CA ALA A 221 0.37 -18.11 1.43
C ALA A 221 -0.83 -17.53 0.67
N VAL A 222 -1.22 -18.13 -0.47
CA VAL A 222 -2.45 -17.74 -1.19
C VAL A 222 -3.69 -17.98 -0.32
N HIS A 223 -3.76 -19.12 0.38
CA HIS A 223 -4.88 -19.41 1.27
C HIS A 223 -4.97 -18.39 2.42
N GLU A 224 -3.84 -18.08 3.06
CA GLU A 224 -3.78 -17.06 4.11
C GLU A 224 -4.17 -15.67 3.59
N ALA A 225 -3.61 -15.25 2.45
CA ALA A 225 -3.89 -13.97 1.82
C ALA A 225 -5.38 -13.81 1.47
N ASN A 226 -6.02 -14.86 0.92
CA ASN A 226 -7.46 -14.84 0.62
C ASN A 226 -8.31 -14.81 1.90
N SER A 227 -7.91 -15.52 2.96
CA SER A 227 -8.62 -15.42 4.24
C SER A 227 -8.56 -14.02 4.85
N ILE A 228 -7.40 -13.33 4.71
CA ILE A 228 -7.25 -11.94 5.13
C ILE A 228 -8.10 -11.03 4.23
N ALA A 229 -8.11 -11.25 2.91
CA ALA A 229 -8.95 -10.50 1.98
C ALA A 229 -10.42 -10.56 2.40
N ASP A 230 -10.94 -11.74 2.71
CA ASP A 230 -12.33 -11.92 3.15
C ASP A 230 -12.62 -11.14 4.44
N LYS A 231 -11.70 -11.18 5.42
CA LYS A 231 -11.82 -10.42 6.68
C LYS A 231 -11.82 -8.91 6.44
N VAL A 232 -10.93 -8.44 5.57
CA VAL A 232 -10.83 -7.01 5.24
C VAL A 232 -12.13 -6.54 4.57
N VAL A 233 -12.66 -7.30 3.62
CA VAL A 233 -13.94 -6.93 2.98
C VAL A 233 -15.08 -6.90 3.99
N GLN A 234 -15.14 -7.84 4.92
CA GLN A 234 -16.15 -7.86 5.98
C GLN A 234 -16.03 -6.66 6.95
N ASN A 235 -14.81 -6.35 7.40
CA ASN A 235 -14.54 -5.33 8.42
C ASN A 235 -14.67 -3.90 7.88
N HIS A 236 -14.20 -3.68 6.65
CA HIS A 236 -14.16 -2.33 6.08
C HIS A 236 -15.44 -1.94 5.38
N LYS A 237 -16.45 -2.84 5.36
CA LYS A 237 -17.75 -2.68 4.69
C LYS A 237 -17.59 -1.76 3.49
N LEU A 238 -16.73 -2.19 2.57
CA LEU A 238 -16.24 -1.38 1.47
C LEU A 238 -17.48 -0.98 0.65
N TRP A 239 -18.01 0.17 1.05
CA TRP A 239 -19.38 0.70 0.92
C TRP A 239 -20.57 -0.26 1.13
N LEU A 240 -20.96 -0.52 2.40
CA LEU A 240 -22.35 -0.97 2.71
C LEU A 240 -23.03 -0.38 3.96
N ASP A 241 -22.34 0.35 4.86
CA ASP A 241 -23.01 1.04 5.98
C ASP A 241 -22.63 2.53 6.02
N VAL A 242 -23.43 3.35 5.33
CA VAL A 242 -23.68 4.72 5.80
C VAL A 242 -25.18 4.82 6.07
N SER A 243 -25.59 4.13 7.14
CA SER A 243 -26.84 4.39 7.81
C SER A 243 -26.65 4.13 9.30
N CYS A 244 -27.01 5.14 10.09
CA CYS A 244 -27.10 5.21 11.56
C CYS A 244 -25.82 5.64 12.30
N GLY A 245 -25.74 6.94 12.59
CA GLY A 245 -24.88 7.51 13.65
C GLY A 245 -24.51 8.96 13.40
#